data_AF-A0A931U2R1-F1
#
_entry.id   AF-A0A931U2R1-F1
#
_cell.length_a   1.000
_cell.length_b   1.000
_cell.length_c   1.000
_cell.angle_alpha   90.00
_cell.angle_beta   90.00
_cell.angle_gamma   90.00
#
_symmetry.space_group_name_H-M   'P 1'
#
loop_
_entity.id
_entity.type
_entity.pdbx_description
1 polymer ?
#
loop_
_entity_poly.entity_id
_entity_poly.type
_entity_poly.pdbx_seq_one_letter_code
_entity_poly.pdbx_strand_id
1 'polypeptide(L)'
;MPDLELKRIQPNRLNPRLRFSKAGLDELAASIKQYGVLEPLVVRPVDGYYEVVVGERRYRAAQQAGLETVPVVVREYSDEEVMEINLVENVQREDLSAVEKARLCRELRGRWPDRYPTWEHMARRIGVEATTVRTWMRTLGLPEEIQERIAPRDAQRVPEGRIDYQTALRIAEKVKDPERQVELAARLAAEKVPQRLAQEVISRAATAPDREVGQLIEQVAREARPTLAFSHRHYKAILEGHKTQLTRRRPEPDLRPGVVVRAAVTHFADLEIVEVERKRLGAFTAEDAEREGGYTLD
;
A
#
# COMPACT_ATOMS: atom_id res chain seq x y z
N MET A 1 10.58 9.73 -33.48
CA MET A 1 11.39 9.58 -32.26
C MET A 1 12.77 9.17 -32.72
N PRO A 2 13.82 9.97 -32.46
CA PRO A 2 15.16 9.62 -32.92
C PRO A 2 15.78 8.55 -32.02
N ASP A 3 16.61 7.70 -32.62
CA ASP A 3 17.56 6.87 -31.91
C ASP A 3 18.85 7.66 -31.67
N LEU A 4 19.41 7.53 -30.47
CA LEU A 4 20.63 8.23 -30.08
C LEU A 4 21.69 7.24 -29.63
N GLU A 5 22.94 7.48 -30.03
CA GLU A 5 24.06 6.65 -29.63
C GLU A 5 24.19 6.66 -28.10
N LEU A 6 24.21 5.48 -27.48
CA LEU A 6 24.22 5.34 -26.04
C LEU A 6 25.45 6.02 -25.39
N LYS A 7 26.59 6.02 -26.10
CA LYS A 7 27.83 6.70 -25.69
C LYS A 7 27.71 8.22 -25.55
N ARG A 8 26.70 8.84 -26.16
CA ARG A 8 26.42 10.27 -26.07
C ARG A 8 25.46 10.62 -24.93
N ILE A 9 24.88 9.61 -24.27
CA ILE A 9 23.96 9.76 -23.16
C ILE A 9 24.70 9.51 -21.85
N GLN A 10 24.53 10.40 -20.87
CA GLN A 10 25.08 10.30 -19.54
C GLN A 10 23.97 10.21 -18.49
N PRO A 11 24.21 9.51 -17.37
CA PRO A 11 23.27 9.49 -16.26
C PRO A 11 23.18 10.87 -15.61
N ASN A 12 22.01 11.19 -15.08
CA ASN A 12 21.81 12.44 -14.37
C ASN A 12 22.47 12.42 -12.99
N ARG A 13 23.43 13.33 -12.79
CA ARG A 13 24.18 13.47 -11.53
C ARG A 13 23.32 13.95 -10.36
N LEU A 14 22.20 14.60 -10.65
CA LEU A 14 21.24 15.13 -9.69
C LEU A 14 20.17 14.10 -9.30
N ASN A 15 20.23 12.86 -9.81
CA ASN A 15 19.28 11.83 -9.42
C ASN A 15 19.72 11.15 -8.11
N PRO A 16 18.97 11.33 -6.99
CA PRO A 16 19.33 10.75 -5.70
C PRO A 16 19.21 9.22 -5.64
N ARG A 17 18.57 8.56 -6.63
CA ARG A 17 18.42 7.09 -6.67
C ARG A 17 19.59 6.42 -7.40
N LEU A 18 20.59 6.01 -6.62
CA LEU A 18 21.71 5.19 -7.12
C LEU A 18 21.65 3.71 -6.71
N ARG A 19 20.57 3.25 -6.05
CA ARG A 19 20.43 1.85 -5.61
C ARG A 19 19.34 1.12 -6.39
N PHE A 20 19.77 0.32 -7.36
CA PHE A 20 18.92 -0.65 -8.07
C PHE A 20 19.24 -2.06 -7.57
N SER A 21 18.24 -2.93 -7.47
CA SER A 21 18.52 -4.34 -7.20
C SER A 21 19.20 -4.96 -8.43
N LYS A 22 20.32 -5.65 -8.21
CA LYS A 22 21.08 -6.26 -9.31
C LYS A 22 20.22 -7.23 -10.14
N ALA A 23 19.46 -8.09 -9.46
CA ALA A 23 18.54 -9.04 -10.10
C ALA A 23 17.49 -8.35 -11.01
N GLY A 24 16.86 -7.27 -10.54
CA GLY A 24 15.85 -6.56 -11.34
C GLY A 24 16.42 -5.73 -12.49
N LEU A 25 17.73 -5.43 -12.47
CA LEU A 25 18.42 -4.83 -13.60
C LEU A 25 18.82 -5.90 -14.64
N ASP A 26 19.30 -7.05 -14.18
CA ASP A 26 19.69 -8.19 -15.03
C ASP A 26 18.50 -8.70 -15.85
N GLU A 27 17.33 -8.87 -15.24
CA GLU A 27 16.09 -9.25 -15.93
C GLU A 27 15.68 -8.23 -17.00
N LEU A 28 15.74 -6.93 -16.68
CA LEU A 28 15.40 -5.87 -17.61
C LEU A 28 16.41 -5.81 -18.78
N ALA A 29 17.70 -6.02 -18.50
CA ALA A 29 18.74 -6.08 -19.53
C ALA A 29 18.54 -7.27 -20.47
N ALA A 30 18.15 -8.44 -19.95
CA ALA A 30 17.82 -9.60 -20.77
C ALA A 30 16.61 -9.33 -21.68
N SER A 31 15.56 -8.72 -21.14
CA SER A 31 14.38 -8.30 -21.91
C SER A 31 14.74 -7.28 -23.00
N ILE A 32 15.52 -6.26 -22.65
CA ILE A 32 15.95 -5.22 -23.60
C ILE A 32 16.85 -5.79 -24.70
N LYS A 33 17.69 -6.79 -24.37
CA LYS A 33 18.49 -7.49 -25.38
C LYS A 33 17.62 -8.23 -26.41
N GLN A 34 16.46 -8.75 -25.99
CA GLN A 34 15.56 -9.51 -26.85
C GLN A 34 14.61 -8.59 -27.66
N TYR A 35 14.04 -7.57 -27.03
CA TYR A 35 12.96 -6.76 -27.60
C TYR A 35 13.35 -5.32 -27.89
N GLY A 36 14.57 -4.91 -27.54
CA GLY A 36 14.98 -3.51 -27.53
C GLY A 36 14.33 -2.73 -26.39
N VAL A 37 14.57 -1.42 -26.40
CA VAL A 37 13.94 -0.49 -25.46
C VAL A 37 12.58 -0.07 -26.04
N LEU A 38 11.49 -0.61 -25.50
CA LEU A 38 10.14 -0.34 -26.02
C LEU A 38 9.65 1.06 -25.66
N GLU A 39 9.88 1.50 -24.42
CA GLU A 39 9.57 2.85 -23.99
C GLU A 39 10.81 3.74 -24.12
N PRO A 40 10.75 4.86 -24.84
CA PRO A 40 11.91 5.72 -25.07
C PRO A 40 12.35 6.45 -23.79
N LEU A 41 13.65 6.73 -23.71
CA LEU A 41 14.21 7.56 -22.64
C LEU A 41 13.83 9.02 -22.86
N VAL A 42 13.64 9.79 -21.79
CA VAL A 42 13.56 11.25 -21.90
C VAL A 42 14.93 11.80 -21.57
N VAL A 43 15.52 12.56 -22.49
CA VAL A 43 16.85 13.13 -22.34
C VAL A 43 16.82 14.64 -22.60
N ARG A 44 17.76 15.36 -22.01
CA ARG A 44 18.01 16.77 -22.31
C ARG A 44 19.41 17.00 -22.89
N PRO A 45 19.61 17.97 -23.78
CA PRO A 45 20.95 18.33 -24.23
C PRO A 45 21.72 19.06 -23.12
N VAL A 46 22.99 18.72 -22.93
CA VAL A 46 23.92 19.40 -22.01
C VAL A 46 25.31 19.36 -22.64
N ASP A 47 25.93 20.51 -22.89
CA ASP A 47 27.34 20.66 -23.33
C ASP A 47 27.84 19.60 -24.35
N GLY A 48 27.07 19.38 -25.43
CA GLY A 48 27.43 18.46 -26.51
C GLY A 48 27.12 16.97 -26.25
N TYR A 49 26.65 16.63 -25.06
CA TYR A 49 26.09 15.32 -24.70
C TYR A 49 24.59 15.42 -24.36
N TYR A 50 24.00 14.29 -23.98
CA TYR A 50 22.62 14.20 -23.51
C TYR A 50 22.58 13.63 -22.10
N GLU A 51 21.73 14.17 -21.24
CA GLU A 51 21.53 13.68 -19.88
C GLU A 51 20.17 13.00 -19.73
N VAL A 52 20.13 11.84 -19.07
CA VAL A 52 18.88 11.10 -18.81
C VAL A 52 18.02 11.83 -17.79
N VAL A 53 16.85 12.32 -18.21
CA VAL A 53 15.86 12.93 -17.31
C VAL A 53 14.91 11.87 -16.76
N VAL A 54 14.40 10.97 -17.61
CA VAL A 54 13.50 9.87 -17.22
C VAL A 54 13.96 8.57 -17.88
N GLY A 55 13.94 7.48 -17.11
CA GLY A 55 14.28 6.15 -17.61
C GLY A 55 15.69 5.66 -17.25
N GLU A 56 16.28 6.15 -16.15
CA GLU A 56 17.62 5.75 -15.68
C GLU A 56 17.82 4.21 -15.62
N ARG A 57 16.81 3.46 -15.18
CA ARG A 57 16.85 1.98 -15.18
C ARG A 57 16.95 1.39 -16.58
N ARG A 58 16.19 1.93 -17.54
CA ARG A 58 16.21 1.50 -18.94
C ARG A 58 17.54 1.86 -19.60
N TYR A 59 18.09 3.04 -19.31
CA TYR A 59 19.43 3.44 -19.75
C TYR A 59 20.51 2.46 -19.27
N ARG A 60 20.55 2.14 -17.97
CA ARG A 60 21.53 1.19 -17.41
C ARG A 60 21.36 -0.22 -17.95
N ALA A 61 20.12 -0.68 -18.07
CA ALA A 61 19.84 -2.00 -18.64
C ALA A 61 20.20 -2.07 -20.13
N ALA A 62 20.04 -0.98 -20.89
CA ALA A 62 20.50 -0.89 -22.28
C ALA A 62 22.03 -0.93 -22.39
N GLN A 63 22.75 -0.26 -21.47
CA GLN A 63 24.22 -0.37 -21.36
C GLN A 63 24.65 -1.81 -21.09
N GLN A 64 23.99 -2.47 -20.14
CA GLN A 64 24.28 -3.86 -19.78
C GLN A 64 23.92 -4.85 -20.92
N ALA A 65 22.87 -4.56 -21.68
CA ALA A 65 22.47 -5.35 -22.85
C ALA A 65 23.42 -5.19 -24.05
N GLY A 66 24.30 -4.17 -24.04
CA GLY A 66 25.25 -3.89 -25.11
C GLY A 66 24.63 -3.21 -26.33
N LEU A 67 23.55 -2.44 -26.16
CA LEU A 67 22.94 -1.67 -27.24
C LEU A 67 23.84 -0.51 -27.68
N GLU A 68 23.94 -0.27 -28.99
CA GLU A 68 24.67 0.87 -29.54
C GLU A 68 23.84 2.16 -29.52
N THR A 69 22.53 2.02 -29.81
CA THR A 69 21.56 3.12 -29.83
C THR A 69 20.33 2.80 -28.99
N VAL A 70 19.65 3.84 -28.54
CA VAL A 70 18.37 3.73 -27.83
C VAL A 70 17.38 4.79 -28.33
N PRO A 71 16.08 4.48 -28.36
CA PRO A 71 15.06 5.45 -28.71
C PRO A 71 14.92 6.49 -27.60
N VAL A 72 14.90 7.77 -27.99
CA VAL A 72 14.81 8.88 -27.04
C VAL A 72 13.78 9.92 -27.44
N VAL A 73 13.33 10.69 -26.45
CA VAL A 73 12.64 11.95 -26.59
C VAL A 73 13.56 13.03 -26.05
N VAL A 74 14.05 13.89 -26.93
CA VAL A 74 14.86 15.05 -26.54
C VAL A 74 13.92 16.17 -26.10
N ARG A 75 14.13 16.69 -24.89
CA ARG A 75 13.40 17.84 -24.34
C ARG A 75 14.39 18.84 -23.76
N GLU A 76 14.14 20.11 -24.01
CA GLU A 76 14.86 21.19 -23.36
C GLU A 76 14.33 21.32 -21.93
N TYR A 77 15.16 21.02 -20.94
CA TYR A 77 14.86 21.20 -19.53
C TYR A 77 16.03 21.86 -18.82
N SER A 78 15.73 22.90 -18.06
CA SER A 78 16.67 23.51 -17.11
C SER A 78 17.04 22.52 -16.00
N ASP A 79 18.16 22.77 -15.33
CA ASP A 79 18.59 21.97 -14.15
C ASP A 79 17.49 21.93 -13.08
N GLU A 80 16.80 23.06 -12.91
CA GLU A 80 15.71 23.21 -11.98
C GLU A 80 14.50 22.32 -12.34
N GLU A 81 14.10 22.29 -13.62
CA GLU A 81 13.01 21.43 -14.08
C GLU A 81 13.36 19.95 -13.96
N VAL A 82 14.59 19.57 -14.29
CA VAL A 82 15.05 18.18 -14.12
C VAL A 82 15.02 17.77 -12.65
N MET A 83 15.42 18.66 -11.75
CA MET A 83 15.34 18.42 -10.31
C MET A 83 13.89 18.28 -9.83
N GLU A 84 12.97 19.10 -10.34
CA GLU A 84 11.53 18.99 -10.05
C GLU A 84 10.98 17.63 -10.52
N ILE A 85 11.26 17.25 -11.77
CA ILE A 85 10.81 15.98 -12.36
C ILE A 85 11.32 14.79 -11.55
N ASN A 86 12.60 14.78 -11.18
CA ASN A 86 13.19 13.72 -10.35
C ASN A 86 12.50 13.62 -8.99
N LEU A 87 12.19 14.76 -8.36
CA LEU A 87 11.54 14.76 -7.05
C LEU A 87 10.08 14.29 -7.14
N VAL A 88 9.36 14.66 -8.21
CA VAL A 88 8.00 14.19 -8.48
C VAL A 88 7.97 12.68 -8.74
N GLU A 89 8.89 12.13 -9.54
CA GLU A 89 9.03 10.68 -9.74
C GLU A 89 9.29 9.96 -8.41
N ASN A 90 10.15 10.53 -7.57
CA ASN A 90 10.44 9.96 -6.27
C ASN A 90 9.21 9.94 -5.35
N VAL A 91 8.32 10.95 -5.41
CA VAL A 91 7.03 10.94 -4.67
C VAL A 91 6.11 9.81 -5.14
N GLN A 92 6.10 9.53 -6.45
CA GLN A 92 5.21 8.53 -7.07
C GLN A 92 5.61 7.08 -6.77
N ARG A 93 6.78 6.86 -6.15
CA ARG A 93 7.24 5.55 -5.74
C ARG A 93 6.26 4.82 -4.83
N GLU A 94 6.05 3.56 -5.14
CA GLU A 94 5.19 2.66 -4.38
C GLU A 94 5.82 2.21 -3.05
N ASP A 95 7.13 2.02 -3.03
CA ASP A 95 7.87 1.53 -1.86
C ASP A 95 8.08 2.57 -0.76
N LEU A 96 7.61 3.81 -0.93
CA LEU A 96 7.67 4.85 0.09
C LEU A 96 6.46 4.81 1.03
N SER A 97 6.74 5.06 2.31
CA SER A 97 5.74 5.34 3.35
C SER A 97 5.06 6.70 3.11
N ALA A 98 3.88 6.87 3.73
CA ALA A 98 3.16 8.15 3.71
C ALA A 98 4.00 9.31 4.28
N VAL A 99 4.85 9.03 5.27
CA VAL A 99 5.77 10.02 5.88
C VAL A 99 6.83 10.46 4.88
N GLU A 100 7.47 9.51 4.19
CA GLU A 100 8.50 9.82 3.19
C GLU A 100 7.90 10.63 2.04
N LYS A 101 6.73 10.23 1.54
CA LYS A 101 6.00 11.02 0.52
C LYS A 101 5.68 12.42 1.02
N ALA A 102 5.25 12.57 2.27
CA ALA A 102 4.98 13.89 2.86
C ALA A 102 6.24 14.77 2.95
N ARG A 103 7.40 14.18 3.29
CA ARG A 103 8.68 14.91 3.33
C ARG A 103 9.07 15.43 1.95
N LEU A 104 8.92 14.61 0.91
CA LEU A 104 9.17 15.00 -0.48
C LEU A 104 8.17 16.06 -0.98
N CYS A 105 6.89 15.94 -0.63
CA CYS A 105 5.88 16.97 -0.90
C CYS A 105 6.25 18.31 -0.24
N ARG A 106 6.67 18.28 1.04
CA ARG A 106 7.15 19.48 1.74
C ARG A 106 8.37 20.09 1.06
N GLU A 107 9.29 19.26 0.58
CA GLU A 107 10.48 19.69 -0.15
C GLU A 107 10.12 20.34 -1.49
N LEU A 108 9.23 19.73 -2.29
CA LEU A 108 8.73 20.32 -3.55
C LEU A 108 8.20 21.73 -3.32
N ARG A 109 7.35 21.90 -2.29
CA ARG A 109 6.77 23.20 -1.96
C ARG A 109 7.79 24.20 -1.42
N GLY A 110 8.78 23.74 -0.67
CA GLY A 110 9.85 24.60 -0.16
C GLY A 110 10.78 25.11 -1.25
N ARG A 111 11.10 24.26 -2.24
CA ARG A 111 11.95 24.64 -3.37
C ARG A 111 11.22 25.48 -4.42
N TRP A 112 9.93 25.20 -4.67
CA TRP A 112 9.14 25.89 -5.69
C TRP A 112 7.77 26.36 -5.18
N PRO A 113 7.73 27.33 -4.25
CA PRO A 113 6.47 27.78 -3.65
C PRO A 113 5.46 28.30 -4.68
N ASP A 114 5.92 28.96 -5.75
CA ASP A 114 5.06 29.49 -6.82
C ASP A 114 4.47 28.38 -7.72
N ARG A 115 5.18 27.25 -7.87
CA ARG A 115 4.71 26.09 -8.65
C ARG A 115 3.78 25.19 -7.82
N TYR A 116 3.93 25.21 -6.50
CA TYR A 116 3.19 24.41 -5.52
C TYR A 116 2.52 25.26 -4.43
N PRO A 117 1.67 26.24 -4.80
CA PRO A 117 1.10 27.19 -3.82
C PRO A 117 0.12 26.51 -2.86
N THR A 118 -0.57 25.46 -3.33
CA THR A 118 -1.58 24.72 -2.57
C THR A 118 -1.42 23.21 -2.72
N TRP A 119 -2.03 22.45 -1.80
CA TRP A 119 -2.00 20.99 -1.85
C TRP A 119 -2.78 20.43 -3.05
N GLU A 120 -3.77 21.15 -3.54
CA GLU A 120 -4.54 20.81 -4.74
C GLU A 120 -3.68 20.94 -6.00
N HIS A 121 -2.89 22.01 -6.10
CA HIS A 121 -1.93 22.18 -7.20
C HIS A 121 -0.86 21.10 -7.18
N MET A 122 -0.36 20.76 -5.99
CA MET A 122 0.58 19.66 -5.82
C MET A 122 0.00 18.33 -6.25
N ALA A 123 -1.19 17.97 -5.76
CA ALA A 123 -1.91 16.76 -6.13
C ALA A 123 -2.07 16.63 -7.65
N ARG A 124 -2.48 17.72 -8.32
CA ARG A 124 -2.63 17.73 -9.79
C ARG A 124 -1.31 17.47 -10.51
N ARG A 125 -0.20 18.06 -10.05
CA ARG A 125 1.12 17.86 -10.67
C ARG A 125 1.68 16.46 -10.45
N ILE A 126 1.49 15.89 -9.26
CA ILE A 126 2.00 14.54 -8.94
C ILE A 126 1.04 13.42 -9.35
N GLY A 127 -0.17 13.74 -9.83
CA GLY A 127 -1.14 12.76 -10.34
C GLY A 127 -1.89 11.98 -9.26
N VAL A 128 -2.22 12.60 -8.12
CA VAL A 128 -3.01 11.97 -7.05
C VAL A 128 -4.12 12.89 -6.54
N GLU A 129 -5.02 12.37 -5.71
CA GLU A 129 -6.08 13.16 -5.08
C GLU A 129 -5.52 14.17 -4.05
N ALA A 130 -6.10 15.37 -3.99
CA ALA A 130 -5.72 16.38 -3.00
C ALA A 130 -5.88 15.88 -1.55
N THR A 131 -6.90 15.05 -1.29
CA THR A 131 -7.13 14.39 0.00
C THR A 131 -5.98 13.45 0.37
N THR A 132 -5.35 12.80 -0.60
CA THR A 132 -4.20 11.91 -0.39
C THR A 132 -2.98 12.70 0.06
N VAL A 133 -2.65 13.80 -0.63
CA VAL A 133 -1.54 14.69 -0.25
C VAL A 133 -1.75 15.24 1.16
N ARG A 134 -2.95 15.76 1.45
CA ARG A 134 -3.27 16.25 2.80
C ARG A 134 -3.09 15.15 3.86
N THR A 135 -3.50 13.92 3.56
CA THR A 135 -3.35 12.79 4.49
C THR A 135 -1.89 12.47 4.76
N TRP A 136 -1.04 12.44 3.72
CA TRP A 136 0.40 12.30 3.89
C TRP A 136 0.96 13.42 4.77
N MET A 137 0.61 14.68 4.49
CA MET A 137 1.09 15.83 5.27
C MET A 137 0.76 15.74 6.76
N ARG A 138 -0.40 15.19 7.13
CA ARG A 138 -0.78 14.98 8.54
C ARG A 138 0.17 14.03 9.27
N THR A 139 0.83 13.11 8.57
CA THR A 139 1.78 12.18 9.18
C THR A 139 3.04 12.86 9.70
N LEU A 140 3.41 14.04 9.15
CA LEU A 140 4.55 14.82 9.64
C LEU A 140 4.32 15.45 11.02
N GLY A 141 3.06 15.55 11.46
CA GLY A 141 2.70 16.04 12.78
C GLY A 141 2.69 14.96 13.86
N LEU A 142 2.96 13.70 13.50
CA LEU A 142 3.03 12.60 14.46
C LEU A 142 4.38 12.61 15.20
N PRO A 143 4.45 12.07 16.44
CA PRO A 143 5.73 11.76 17.10
C PRO A 143 6.67 10.95 16.18
N GLU A 144 7.97 11.18 16.29
CA GLU A 144 8.99 10.59 15.39
C GLU A 144 8.97 9.07 15.45
N GLU A 145 8.80 8.51 16.65
CA GLU A 145 8.70 7.07 16.90
C GLU A 145 7.48 6.43 16.22
N ILE A 146 6.40 7.20 16.03
CA ILE A 146 5.23 6.73 15.27
C ILE A 146 5.50 6.84 13.78
N GLN A 147 6.14 7.92 13.32
CA GLN A 147 6.52 8.09 11.92
C GLN A 147 7.38 6.93 11.41
N GLU A 148 8.37 6.51 12.18
CA GLU A 148 9.27 5.39 11.84
C GLU A 148 8.56 4.04 11.73
N ARG A 149 7.41 3.89 12.41
CA ARG A 149 6.60 2.67 12.38
C ARG A 149 5.62 2.63 11.21
N ILE A 150 5.43 3.72 10.47
CA ILE A 150 4.50 3.74 9.34
C ILE A 150 5.06 2.90 8.19
N ALA A 151 4.28 1.90 7.76
CA ALA A 151 4.63 1.05 6.64
C ALA A 151 4.54 1.76 5.28
N PRO A 152 5.33 1.33 4.29
CA PRO A 152 5.12 1.64 2.88
C PRO A 152 3.69 1.36 2.41
N ARG A 153 3.19 2.15 1.47
CA ARG A 153 1.80 2.03 0.97
C ARG A 153 1.54 0.67 0.33
N ASP A 154 2.49 0.16 -0.45
CA ASP A 154 2.31 -1.04 -1.28
C ASP A 154 2.75 -2.33 -0.60
N ALA A 155 2.91 -2.29 0.73
CA ALA A 155 3.08 -3.50 1.51
C ALA A 155 1.76 -4.28 1.47
N GLN A 156 1.71 -5.34 0.63
CA GLN A 156 0.56 -6.26 0.51
C GLN A 156 0.10 -6.80 1.88
N ARG A 157 1.03 -6.83 2.84
CA ARG A 157 0.79 -6.98 4.28
C ARG A 157 1.67 -5.99 5.03
N VAL A 158 1.14 -5.35 6.07
CA VAL A 158 1.92 -4.51 6.98
C VAL A 158 3.08 -5.33 7.57
N PRO A 159 4.36 -4.90 7.41
CA PRO A 159 5.51 -5.62 7.93
C PRO A 159 5.49 -5.72 9.46
N GLU A 160 6.22 -6.69 10.00
CA GLU A 160 6.39 -6.83 11.45
C GLU A 160 7.00 -5.57 12.08
N GLY A 161 6.47 -5.16 13.23
CA GLY A 161 6.91 -3.95 13.91
C GLY A 161 6.44 -2.64 13.27
N ARG A 162 5.57 -2.70 12.25
CA ARG A 162 4.97 -1.52 11.60
C ARG A 162 3.45 -1.48 11.72
N ILE A 163 2.90 -0.30 11.45
CA ILE A 163 1.46 -0.03 11.34
C ILE A 163 1.16 0.71 10.03
N ASP A 164 -0.08 0.63 9.56
CA ASP A 164 -0.52 1.46 8.46
C ASP A 164 -0.68 2.93 8.91
N TYR A 165 -0.56 3.86 7.96
CA TYR A 165 -0.63 5.29 8.27
C TYR A 165 -2.03 5.73 8.77
N GLN A 166 -3.11 5.01 8.43
CA GLN A 166 -4.46 5.37 8.91
C GLN A 166 -4.60 5.04 10.39
N THR A 167 -4.07 3.89 10.83
CA THR A 167 -3.94 3.53 12.24
C THR A 167 -3.13 4.59 12.99
N ALA A 168 -1.97 5.00 12.45
CA ALA A 168 -1.14 6.02 13.06
C ALA A 168 -1.86 7.37 13.23
N LEU A 169 -2.55 7.85 12.19
CA LEU A 169 -3.33 9.08 12.25
C LEU A 169 -4.50 8.97 13.25
N ARG A 170 -5.16 7.82 13.31
CA ARG A 170 -6.29 7.60 14.22
C ARG A 170 -5.84 7.58 15.69
N ILE A 171 -4.66 7.04 15.98
CA ILE A 171 -4.05 7.14 17.31
C ILE A 171 -3.94 8.63 17.70
N ALA A 172 -3.34 9.45 16.84
CA ALA A 172 -3.17 10.87 17.11
C ALA A 172 -4.49 11.67 17.17
N GLU A 173 -5.52 11.26 16.42
CA GLU A 173 -6.85 11.87 16.48
C GLU A 173 -7.61 11.58 17.77
N LYS A 174 -7.43 10.38 18.35
CA LYS A 174 -8.25 9.88 19.47
C LYS A 174 -7.56 9.96 20.82
N VAL A 175 -6.24 9.81 20.85
CA VAL A 175 -5.44 9.80 22.08
C VAL A 175 -4.67 11.11 22.15
N LYS A 176 -4.90 11.90 23.21
CA LYS A 176 -4.27 13.22 23.34
C LYS A 176 -2.83 13.18 23.85
N ASP A 177 -2.52 12.22 24.72
CA ASP A 177 -1.21 12.10 25.35
C ASP A 177 -0.18 11.49 24.38
N PRO A 178 0.91 12.20 24.02
CA PRO A 178 1.93 11.70 23.09
C PRO A 178 2.63 10.42 23.55
N GLU A 179 2.93 10.26 24.84
CA GLU A 179 3.60 9.06 25.35
C GLU A 179 2.70 7.84 25.14
N ARG A 180 1.42 7.99 25.45
CA ARG A 180 0.41 6.97 25.19
C ARG A 180 0.20 6.66 23.72
N GLN A 181 0.30 7.66 22.83
CA GLN A 181 0.24 7.43 21.38
C GLN A 181 1.39 6.51 20.92
N VAL A 182 2.61 6.77 21.40
CA VAL A 182 3.80 6.00 21.07
C VAL A 182 3.68 4.57 21.60
N GLU A 183 3.24 4.40 22.85
CA GLU A 183 2.99 3.09 23.46
C GLU A 183 1.99 2.27 22.62
N LEU A 184 0.88 2.89 22.25
CA LEU A 184 -0.18 2.25 21.48
C LEU A 184 0.30 1.83 20.09
N ALA A 185 1.03 2.70 19.38
CA ALA A 185 1.62 2.39 18.09
C ALA A 185 2.62 1.22 18.19
N ALA A 186 3.47 1.22 19.23
CA ALA A 186 4.46 0.17 19.45
C ALA A 186 3.81 -1.19 19.75
N ARG A 187 2.78 -1.22 20.61
CA ARG A 187 2.06 -2.45 20.99
C ARG A 187 1.26 -3.03 19.83
N LEU A 188 0.50 -2.20 19.11
CA LEU A 188 -0.26 -2.64 17.94
C LEU A 188 0.65 -3.23 16.85
N ALA A 189 1.82 -2.63 16.64
CA ALA A 189 2.85 -3.10 15.73
C ALA A 189 3.47 -4.43 16.16
N ALA A 190 3.84 -4.56 17.43
CA ALA A 190 4.50 -5.75 17.98
C ALA A 190 3.56 -6.96 18.00
N GLU A 191 2.31 -6.76 18.39
CA GLU A 191 1.31 -7.83 18.52
C GLU A 191 0.58 -8.14 17.19
N LYS A 192 0.98 -7.46 16.10
CA LYS A 192 0.44 -7.64 14.73
C LYS A 192 -1.09 -7.50 14.70
N VAL A 193 -1.62 -6.55 15.47
CA VAL A 193 -3.06 -6.37 15.65
C VAL A 193 -3.69 -5.98 14.30
N PRO A 194 -4.67 -6.74 13.79
CA PRO A 194 -5.35 -6.41 12.54
C PRO A 194 -5.97 -5.01 12.59
N GLN A 195 -5.90 -4.27 11.48
CA GLN A 195 -6.37 -2.87 11.38
C GLN A 195 -7.82 -2.67 11.92
N ARG A 196 -8.69 -3.66 11.69
CA ARG A 196 -10.06 -3.69 12.21
C ARG A 196 -10.10 -3.68 13.73
N LEU A 197 -9.28 -4.51 14.38
CA LEU A 197 -9.23 -4.60 15.84
C LEU A 197 -8.51 -3.40 16.45
N ALA A 198 -7.48 -2.89 15.75
CA ALA A 198 -6.75 -1.69 16.16
C ALA A 198 -7.70 -0.49 16.36
N GLN A 199 -8.77 -0.37 15.56
CA GLN A 199 -9.79 0.67 15.74
C GLN A 199 -10.45 0.65 17.11
N GLU A 200 -10.85 -0.55 17.54
CA GLU A 200 -11.53 -0.76 18.81
C GLU A 200 -10.55 -0.55 19.97
N VAL A 201 -9.33 -1.06 19.85
CA VAL A 201 -8.26 -0.84 20.84
C VAL A 201 -7.99 0.65 21.02
N ILE A 202 -7.83 1.41 19.93
CA ILE A 202 -7.60 2.87 19.99
C ILE A 202 -8.77 3.58 20.67
N SER A 203 -10.00 3.19 20.34
CA SER A 203 -11.20 3.81 20.91
C SER A 203 -11.30 3.57 22.42
N ARG A 204 -10.97 2.37 22.89
CA ARG A 204 -10.93 2.05 24.33
C ARG A 204 -9.76 2.71 25.05
N ALA A 205 -8.59 2.78 24.40
CA ALA A 205 -7.43 3.47 24.96
C ALA A 205 -7.71 4.98 25.16
N ALA A 206 -8.55 5.58 24.31
CA ALA A 206 -8.97 6.97 24.43
C ALA A 206 -9.95 7.21 25.60
N THR A 207 -10.79 6.22 25.95
CA THR A 207 -11.79 6.36 27.04
C THR A 207 -11.30 5.81 28.39
N ALA A 208 -10.27 4.97 28.38
CA ALA A 208 -9.68 4.38 29.58
C ALA A 208 -8.14 4.57 29.57
N PRO A 209 -7.65 5.80 29.83
CA PRO A 209 -6.24 6.14 29.73
C PRO A 209 -5.35 5.34 30.70
N ASP A 210 -5.87 5.02 31.90
CA ASP A 210 -5.11 4.33 32.95
C ASP A 210 -4.97 2.81 32.74
N ARG A 211 -5.70 2.24 31.77
CA ARG A 211 -5.63 0.79 31.50
C ARG A 211 -4.40 0.48 30.66
N GLU A 212 -3.73 -0.63 30.90
CA GLU A 212 -2.59 -1.02 30.06
C GLU A 212 -3.03 -1.36 28.62
N VAL A 213 -2.26 -0.95 27.61
CA VAL A 213 -2.60 -1.24 26.20
C VAL A 213 -2.71 -2.74 25.93
N GLY A 214 -1.80 -3.55 26.48
CA GLY A 214 -1.81 -5.01 26.30
C GLY A 214 -3.13 -5.64 26.76
N GLN A 215 -3.64 -5.23 27.92
CA GLN A 215 -4.93 -5.70 28.43
C GLN A 215 -6.10 -5.29 27.51
N LEU A 216 -6.03 -4.10 26.91
CA LEU A 216 -7.02 -3.65 25.94
C LEU A 216 -6.96 -4.49 24.66
N ILE A 217 -5.77 -4.82 24.17
CA ILE A 217 -5.58 -5.68 23.00
C ILE A 217 -6.13 -7.08 23.28
N GLU A 218 -5.76 -7.70 24.39
CA GLU A 218 -6.26 -9.02 24.80
C GLU A 218 -7.77 -9.03 24.96
N GLN A 219 -8.33 -8.01 25.59
CA GLN A 219 -9.78 -7.89 25.76
C GLN A 219 -10.49 -7.76 24.41
N VAL A 220 -10.00 -6.90 23.52
CA VAL A 220 -10.57 -6.72 22.18
C VAL A 220 -10.43 -8.00 21.36
N ALA A 221 -9.30 -8.70 21.45
CA ALA A 221 -9.08 -9.96 20.76
C ALA A 221 -10.02 -11.06 21.27
N ARG A 222 -10.27 -11.12 22.58
CA ARG A 222 -11.21 -12.08 23.19
C ARG A 222 -12.67 -11.79 22.82
N GLU A 223 -13.04 -10.52 22.74
CA GLU A 223 -14.38 -10.08 22.36
C GLU A 223 -14.60 -10.06 20.84
N ALA A 224 -13.52 -10.13 20.06
CA ALA A 224 -13.58 -10.14 18.62
C ALA A 224 -14.33 -11.38 18.14
N ARG A 225 -15.49 -11.15 17.53
CA ARG A 225 -16.22 -12.21 16.86
C ARG A 225 -15.60 -12.51 15.49
N PRO A 226 -15.42 -13.79 15.12
CA PRO A 226 -15.00 -14.16 13.78
C PRO A 226 -15.97 -13.60 12.75
N THR A 227 -15.47 -13.29 11.56
CA THR A 227 -16.29 -12.68 10.49
C THR A 227 -16.31 -13.63 9.31
N LEU A 228 -17.52 -13.94 8.82
CA LEU A 228 -17.70 -14.69 7.58
C LEU A 228 -18.19 -13.74 6.49
N ALA A 229 -17.52 -13.81 5.34
CA ALA A 229 -17.90 -13.02 4.18
C ALA A 229 -19.15 -13.62 3.53
N PHE A 230 -20.16 -12.78 3.33
CA PHE A 230 -21.35 -13.11 2.54
C PHE A 230 -21.45 -12.12 1.38
N SER A 231 -22.38 -12.36 0.46
CA SER A 231 -22.73 -11.41 -0.60
C SER A 231 -24.21 -11.03 -0.45
N HIS A 232 -24.64 -9.92 -1.06
CA HIS A 232 -26.02 -9.45 -0.91
C HIS A 232 -27.05 -10.49 -1.38
N ARG A 233 -26.71 -11.32 -2.38
CA ARG A 233 -27.53 -12.44 -2.85
C ARG A 233 -27.77 -13.52 -1.78
N HIS A 234 -26.94 -13.61 -0.75
CA HIS A 234 -27.11 -14.57 0.33
C HIS A 234 -28.15 -14.13 1.38
N TYR A 235 -28.63 -12.88 1.33
CA TYR A 235 -29.50 -12.31 2.37
C TYR A 235 -30.75 -13.14 2.63
N LYS A 236 -31.49 -13.52 1.58
CA LYS A 236 -32.71 -14.31 1.70
C LYS A 236 -32.45 -15.69 2.29
N ALA A 237 -31.43 -16.40 1.79
CA ALA A 237 -31.04 -17.71 2.30
C ALA A 237 -30.57 -17.69 3.76
N ILE A 238 -29.97 -16.58 4.22
CA ILE A 238 -29.56 -16.39 5.61
C ILE A 238 -30.78 -16.19 6.51
N LEU A 239 -31.74 -15.34 6.10
CA LEU A 239 -32.98 -15.12 6.86
C LEU A 239 -33.84 -16.39 6.93
N GLU A 240 -33.85 -17.20 5.87
CA GLU A 240 -34.56 -18.48 5.82
C GLU A 240 -33.82 -19.60 6.57
N GLY A 241 -32.62 -19.35 7.09
CA GLY A 241 -31.86 -20.33 7.87
C GLY A 241 -31.21 -21.44 7.04
N HIS A 242 -31.12 -21.29 5.72
CA HIS A 242 -30.66 -22.34 4.80
C HIS A 242 -29.25 -22.09 4.21
N LYS A 243 -28.61 -20.97 4.58
CA LYS A 243 -27.30 -20.61 4.01
C LYS A 243 -26.15 -21.44 4.60
N THR A 244 -25.45 -22.17 3.74
CA THR A 244 -24.14 -22.76 4.05
C THR A 244 -23.01 -21.91 3.49
N GLN A 245 -21.82 -21.87 4.12
CA GLN A 245 -20.68 -21.10 3.61
C GLN A 245 -19.48 -22.02 3.34
N LEU A 246 -19.00 -22.05 2.10
CA LEU A 246 -17.81 -22.80 1.75
C LEU A 246 -16.54 -22.00 2.01
N THR A 247 -15.53 -22.69 2.52
CA THR A 247 -14.16 -22.21 2.52
C THR A 247 -13.25 -23.31 1.98
N ARG A 248 -12.43 -22.97 0.97
CA ARG A 248 -11.37 -23.85 0.45
C ARG A 248 -10.13 -23.83 1.34
N ARG A 249 -10.06 -22.90 2.30
CA ARG A 249 -9.00 -22.82 3.30
C ARG A 249 -9.39 -23.69 4.49
N ARG A 250 -8.41 -24.17 5.26
CA ARG A 250 -8.73 -24.83 6.54
C ARG A 250 -9.63 -23.87 7.35
N PRO A 251 -10.77 -24.33 7.89
CA PRO A 251 -11.57 -23.49 8.76
C PRO A 251 -10.68 -23.00 9.90
N GLU A 252 -10.75 -21.70 10.17
CA GLU A 252 -10.00 -21.10 11.28
C GLU A 252 -10.42 -21.79 12.60
N PRO A 253 -9.51 -21.96 13.58
CA PRO A 253 -9.78 -22.75 14.80
C PRO A 253 -10.98 -22.27 15.64
N ASP A 254 -11.41 -21.04 15.39
CA ASP A 254 -12.54 -20.35 16.00
C ASP A 254 -13.89 -20.60 15.29
N LEU A 255 -13.92 -21.26 14.12
CA LEU A 255 -15.16 -21.63 13.43
C LEU A 255 -15.64 -23.02 13.88
N ARG A 256 -16.48 -23.06 14.93
CA ARG A 256 -17.08 -24.28 15.51
C ARG A 256 -18.56 -24.05 15.89
N PRO A 257 -19.38 -25.12 16.01
CA PRO A 257 -20.76 -25.00 16.45
C PRO A 257 -20.90 -24.20 17.75
N GLY A 258 -21.90 -23.32 17.80
CA GLY A 258 -22.18 -22.41 18.93
C GLY A 258 -21.38 -21.09 18.92
N VAL A 259 -20.44 -20.89 17.98
CA VAL A 259 -19.74 -19.61 17.85
C VAL A 259 -20.59 -18.63 17.05
N VAL A 260 -20.77 -17.43 17.59
CA VAL A 260 -21.41 -16.31 16.89
C VAL A 260 -20.41 -15.58 16.01
N VAL A 261 -20.64 -15.59 14.71
CA VAL A 261 -19.87 -14.88 13.69
C VAL A 261 -20.61 -13.63 13.22
N ARG A 262 -19.87 -12.62 12.78
CA ARG A 262 -20.44 -11.48 12.04
C ARG A 262 -20.55 -11.83 10.56
N ALA A 263 -21.74 -11.70 9.99
CA ALA A 263 -21.94 -11.79 8.55
C ALA A 263 -21.53 -10.46 7.87
N ALA A 264 -20.62 -10.51 6.89
CA ALA A 264 -20.06 -9.30 6.27
C ALA A 264 -20.24 -9.24 4.74
N VAL A 265 -20.98 -8.21 4.28
CA VAL A 265 -20.70 -7.43 3.05
C VAL A 265 -20.33 -6.01 3.51
N THR A 266 -21.28 -5.38 4.19
CA THR A 266 -21.13 -4.53 5.38
C THR A 266 -21.85 -5.30 6.50
N HIS A 267 -21.45 -5.18 7.77
CA HIS A 267 -22.04 -6.02 8.83
C HIS A 267 -23.58 -5.88 8.89
N PHE A 268 -24.33 -6.98 8.74
CA PHE A 268 -25.81 -6.96 8.73
C PHE A 268 -26.47 -7.94 9.70
N ALA A 269 -25.75 -8.94 10.19
CA ALA A 269 -26.26 -9.90 11.16
C ALA A 269 -25.12 -10.51 11.98
N ASP A 270 -25.48 -10.95 13.19
CA ASP A 270 -24.73 -11.93 13.97
C ASP A 270 -25.35 -13.31 13.72
N LEU A 271 -24.56 -14.27 13.28
CA LEU A 271 -25.02 -15.63 12.94
C LEU A 271 -24.35 -16.62 13.89
N GLU A 272 -25.11 -17.55 14.44
CA GLU A 272 -24.54 -18.68 15.16
C GLU A 272 -24.18 -19.79 14.18
N ILE A 273 -22.96 -20.32 14.29
CA ILE A 273 -22.57 -21.51 13.55
C ILE A 273 -23.34 -22.70 14.14
N VAL A 274 -24.23 -23.29 13.36
CA VAL A 274 -25.00 -24.47 13.78
C VAL A 274 -24.18 -25.74 13.59
N GLU A 275 -23.45 -25.85 12.48
CA GLU A 275 -22.70 -27.05 12.10
C GLU A 275 -21.45 -26.69 11.28
N VAL A 276 -20.40 -27.52 11.39
CA VAL A 276 -19.19 -27.41 10.58
C VAL A 276 -18.83 -28.78 10.03
N GLU A 277 -19.05 -28.96 8.73
CA GLU A 277 -18.69 -30.20 8.03
C GLU A 277 -17.40 -30.03 7.21
N ARG A 278 -16.60 -31.10 7.13
CA ARG A 278 -15.42 -31.16 6.25
C ARG A 278 -15.65 -32.21 5.17
N LYS A 279 -15.88 -31.75 3.93
CA LYS A 279 -16.02 -32.63 2.76
C LYS A 279 -14.77 -32.56 1.87
N ARG A 280 -14.43 -33.69 1.22
CA ARG A 280 -13.49 -33.67 0.10
C ARG A 280 -14.18 -33.01 -1.09
N LEU A 281 -13.44 -32.32 -1.94
CA LEU A 281 -14.02 -31.60 -3.09
C LEU A 281 -14.85 -32.53 -4.01
N GLY A 282 -14.39 -33.76 -4.24
CA GLY A 282 -15.12 -34.76 -5.04
C GLY A 282 -16.37 -35.37 -4.37
N ALA A 283 -16.66 -35.01 -3.12
CA ALA A 283 -17.86 -35.43 -2.39
C ALA A 283 -18.89 -34.30 -2.26
N PHE A 284 -18.70 -33.20 -2.99
CA PHE A 284 -19.59 -32.04 -2.99
C PHE A 284 -20.79 -32.30 -3.91
N THR A 285 -22.01 -32.19 -3.37
CA THR A 285 -23.24 -32.54 -4.10
C THR A 285 -23.95 -31.31 -4.67
N ALA A 286 -24.90 -31.52 -5.59
CA ALA A 286 -25.72 -30.44 -6.13
C ALA A 286 -26.57 -29.76 -5.04
N GLU A 287 -27.00 -30.54 -4.04
CA GLU A 287 -27.72 -30.05 -2.86
C GLU A 287 -26.83 -29.14 -1.99
N ASP A 288 -25.53 -29.46 -1.87
CA ASP A 288 -24.57 -28.60 -1.19
C ASP A 288 -24.37 -27.26 -1.94
N ALA A 289 -24.37 -27.29 -3.28
CA ALA A 289 -24.24 -26.11 -4.13
C ALA A 289 -25.50 -25.21 -4.09
N GLU A 290 -26.69 -25.82 -3.99
CA GLU A 290 -27.95 -25.12 -3.81
C GLU A 290 -27.98 -24.37 -2.46
N ARG A 291 -27.60 -25.06 -1.37
CA ARG A 291 -27.49 -24.46 -0.02
C ARG A 291 -26.47 -23.32 0.10
N GLU A 292 -25.43 -23.30 -0.75
CA GLU A 292 -24.44 -22.22 -0.74
C GLU A 292 -24.99 -20.92 -1.36
N GLY A 293 -26.12 -20.98 -2.06
CA GLY A 293 -26.73 -19.82 -2.73
C GLY A 293 -26.99 -20.04 -4.23
N GLY A 294 -27.31 -21.29 -4.62
CA GLY A 294 -27.73 -21.63 -5.98
C GLY A 294 -26.60 -21.72 -7.00
N TYR A 295 -25.41 -22.15 -6.60
CA TYR A 295 -24.31 -22.39 -7.56
C TYR A 295 -24.51 -23.71 -8.28
N THR A 296 -23.99 -23.80 -9.50
CA THR A 296 -23.85 -25.06 -10.25
C THR A 296 -22.53 -25.73 -9.87
N LEU A 297 -22.44 -27.06 -10.05
CA LEU A 297 -21.20 -27.82 -9.78
C LEU A 297 -20.10 -27.60 -10.83
N ASP A 298 -20.44 -26.96 -11.94
CA ASP A 298 -19.54 -26.54 -13.03
C ASP A 298 -18.83 -25.22 -12.70
#